data_AF-A0A7W0HC56-F1
#
_entry.id   AF-A0A7W0HC56-F1
#
_cell.length_a   1.000
_cell.length_b   1.000
_cell.length_c   1.000
_cell.angle_alpha   90.00
_cell.angle_beta   90.00
_cell.angle_gamma   90.00
#
_symmetry.space_group_name_H-M   'P 1'
#
loop_
_entity.id
_entity.type
_entity.pdbx_description
1 polymer ?
#
loop_
_entity_poly.entity_id
_entity_poly.type
_entity_poly.pdbx_seq_one_letter_code
_entity_poly.pdbx_strand_id
1 'polypeptide(L)'
;ASVFLPRPDVESVLVELRRRTEPALEPEVDRARLFALITAGFGQRRKMLRRSLAGLVDAEAFVAAEVRPEARAEELDLAAWARLARSSPAGA
;
A
#
# COMPACT_ATOMS: atom_id res chain seq x y z
N ALA A 1 36.38 -12.05 -1.52
CA ALA A 1 36.55 -11.10 -2.63
C ALA A 1 35.37 -10.14 -2.63
N SER A 2 35.57 -8.82 -2.56
CA SER A 2 34.47 -7.88 -2.84
C SER A 2 34.28 -7.80 -4.35
N VAL A 3 33.05 -7.94 -4.83
CA VAL A 3 32.73 -7.92 -6.27
C VAL A 3 32.52 -6.51 -6.82
N PHE A 4 32.67 -5.48 -5.98
CA PHE A 4 32.58 -4.06 -6.33
C PHE A 4 33.89 -3.34 -5.95
N LEU A 5 34.32 -2.40 -6.80
CA LEU A 5 35.49 -1.55 -6.63
C LEU A 5 35.12 -0.09 -6.98
N PRO A 6 35.16 0.86 -6.02
CA PRO A 6 35.45 0.66 -4.59
C PRO A 6 34.35 -0.12 -3.86
N ARG A 7 34.65 -0.58 -2.63
CA ARG A 7 33.71 -1.34 -1.81
C ARG A 7 32.58 -0.42 -1.29
N PRO A 8 31.30 -0.79 -1.43
CA PRO A 8 30.19 -0.03 -0.85
C PRO A 8 30.09 -0.23 0.67
N ASP A 9 29.50 0.75 1.36
CA ASP A 9 29.26 0.71 2.82
C ASP A 9 28.03 -0.14 3.21
N VAL A 10 27.26 -0.60 2.21
CA VAL A 10 26.01 -1.35 2.40
C VAL A 10 26.09 -2.72 1.72
N GLU A 11 25.30 -3.66 2.22
CA GLU A 11 25.13 -4.98 1.61
C GLU A 11 24.39 -4.88 0.27
N SER A 12 24.71 -5.77 -0.65
CA SER A 12 24.07 -5.87 -1.96
C SER A 12 23.33 -7.20 -2.09
N VAL A 13 22.15 -7.16 -2.70
CA VAL A 13 21.33 -8.34 -2.99
C VAL A 13 20.85 -8.31 -4.44
N LEU A 14 20.70 -9.47 -5.06
CA LEU A 14 20.07 -9.61 -6.38
C LEU A 14 18.60 -9.97 -6.19
N VAL A 15 17.71 -9.26 -6.89
CA VAL A 15 16.27 -9.52 -6.87
C VAL A 15 15.79 -9.69 -8.32
N GLU A 16 15.05 -10.77 -8.59
CA GLU A 16 14.38 -10.99 -9.88
C GLU A 16 12.93 -10.51 -9.79
N LEU A 17 12.51 -9.65 -10.72
CA LEU A 17 11.13 -9.24 -10.87
C LEU A 17 10.48 -10.01 -12.03
N ARG A 18 9.67 -11.01 -11.70
CA ARG A 18 8.87 -11.72 -12.70
C ARG A 18 7.49 -11.11 -12.82
N ARG A 19 7.14 -10.68 -14.03
CA ARG A 19 5.78 -10.24 -14.32
C ARG A 19 4.83 -11.43 -14.18
N ARG A 20 3.78 -11.26 -13.37
CA ARG A 20 2.69 -12.24 -13.28
C ARG A 20 1.94 -12.33 -14.61
N THR A 21 1.46 -13.53 -14.95
CA THR A 21 0.59 -13.76 -16.12
C THR A 21 -0.71 -12.98 -16.00
N GLU A 22 -1.27 -12.95 -14.79
CA GLU A 22 -2.46 -12.18 -14.44
C GLU A 22 -2.10 -11.09 -13.42
N PRO A 23 -2.77 -9.92 -13.46
CA PRO A 23 -2.60 -8.89 -12.44
C PRO A 23 -2.85 -9.43 -11.03
N ALA A 24 -2.13 -8.88 -10.04
CA ALA A 24 -2.28 -9.28 -8.64
C ALA A 24 -3.60 -8.83 -7.99
N LEU A 25 -4.32 -7.92 -8.66
CA LEU A 25 -5.56 -7.31 -8.21
C LEU A 25 -6.58 -7.35 -9.35
N GLU A 26 -7.86 -7.36 -9.00
CA GLU A 26 -8.95 -7.37 -9.97
C GLU A 26 -8.96 -6.08 -10.82
N PRO A 27 -9.33 -6.14 -12.11
CA PRO A 27 -9.32 -4.97 -13.02
C PRO A 27 -10.15 -3.78 -12.54
N GLU A 28 -11.18 -4.03 -11.73
CA GLU A 28 -12.11 -3.03 -11.21
C GLU A 28 -11.50 -2.19 -10.08
N VAL A 29 -10.34 -2.57 -9.55
CA VAL A 29 -9.63 -1.76 -8.55
C VAL A 29 -9.06 -0.52 -9.22
N ASP A 30 -9.59 0.64 -8.88
CA ASP A 30 -9.03 1.93 -9.32
C ASP A 30 -7.60 2.08 -8.80
N ARG A 31 -6.65 1.95 -9.73
CA ARG A 31 -5.23 2.07 -9.47
C ARG A 31 -4.86 3.46 -8.94
N ALA A 32 -5.44 4.54 -9.49
CA ALA A 32 -5.12 5.89 -9.04
C ALA A 32 -5.53 6.08 -7.57
N ARG A 33 -6.72 5.60 -7.21
CA ARG A 33 -7.21 5.62 -5.84
C ARG A 33 -6.36 4.77 -4.90
N LEU A 34 -6.01 3.55 -5.30
CA LEU A 34 -5.14 2.66 -4.54
C LEU A 34 -3.78 3.32 -4.23
N PHE A 35 -3.14 3.91 -5.24
CA PHE A 35 -1.86 4.59 -5.05
C PHE A 35 -1.98 5.84 -4.16
N ALA A 36 -3.07 6.61 -4.27
CA ALA A 36 -3.31 7.75 -3.39
C ALA A 36 -3.44 7.33 -1.92
N LEU A 37 -4.17 6.25 -1.63
CA LEU A 37 -4.32 5.71 -0.28
C LEU A 37 -3.00 5.16 0.27
N ILE A 38 -2.26 4.37 -0.52
CA ILE A 38 -0.94 3.84 -0.13
C ILE A 38 0.02 5.01 0.17
N THR A 39 0.05 6.02 -0.69
CA THR A 39 0.90 7.20 -0.52
C THR A 39 0.56 7.95 0.76
N ALA A 40 -0.72 8.19 1.03
CA ALA A 40 -1.16 8.85 2.26
C ALA A 40 -0.83 8.02 3.52
N GLY A 41 -1.05 6.70 3.47
CA GLY A 41 -0.74 5.77 4.54
C GLY A 41 0.74 5.76 4.92
N PHE A 42 1.62 5.56 3.94
CA PHE A 42 3.07 5.51 4.16
C PHE A 42 3.70 6.90 4.37
N GLY A 43 3.07 7.98 3.91
CA GLY A 43 3.49 9.36 4.20
C GLY A 43 3.47 9.68 5.71
N GLN A 44 2.64 8.97 6.48
CA GLN A 44 2.61 9.03 7.95
C GLN A 44 2.84 7.65 8.57
N ARG A 45 3.90 6.94 8.15
CA ARG A 45 4.19 5.53 8.46
C ARG A 45 3.96 5.05 9.92
N ARG A 46 4.15 5.92 10.92
CA ARG A 46 4.01 5.59 12.35
C ARG A 46 2.62 5.90 12.93
N LYS A 47 1.69 6.43 12.13
CA LYS A 47 0.33 6.77 12.53
C LYS A 47 -0.65 5.65 12.15
N MET A 48 -1.72 5.55 12.91
CA MET A 48 -2.87 4.69 12.61
C MET A 48 -3.54 5.16 11.31
N LEU A 49 -4.07 4.25 10.51
CA LEU A 49 -4.68 4.54 9.22
C LEU A 49 -5.82 5.56 9.30
N ARG A 50 -6.66 5.52 10.33
CA ARG A 50 -7.70 6.56 10.55
C ARG A 50 -7.15 7.98 10.67
N ARG A 51 -5.87 8.13 11.03
CA ARG A 51 -5.18 9.44 11.08
C ARG A 51 -4.49 9.73 9.75
N SER A 52 -3.81 8.75 9.18
CA SER A 52 -3.09 8.91 7.90
C SER A 52 -4.03 9.13 6.71
N LEU A 53 -5.24 8.57 6.75
CA LEU A 53 -6.25 8.61 5.69
C LEU A 53 -7.44 9.53 6.02
N ALA A 54 -7.30 10.40 7.02
CA ALA A 54 -8.35 11.32 7.40
C ALA A 54 -8.76 12.21 6.21
N GLY A 55 -10.07 12.29 5.93
CA GLY A 55 -10.61 13.03 4.78
C GLY A 55 -10.51 12.30 3.44
N LEU A 56 -9.82 11.16 3.38
CA LEU A 56 -9.82 10.27 2.22
C LEU A 56 -10.75 9.09 2.46
N VAL A 57 -10.72 8.48 3.65
CA VAL A 57 -11.48 7.26 3.98
C VAL A 57 -12.33 7.52 5.23
N ASP A 58 -13.63 7.20 5.16
CA ASP A 58 -14.57 7.28 6.27
C ASP A 58 -14.60 5.98 7.10
N ALA A 59 -15.32 6.00 8.22
CA ALA A 59 -15.35 4.85 9.14
C ALA A 59 -16.04 3.64 8.50
N GLU A 60 -17.07 3.90 7.71
CA GLU A 60 -17.88 2.93 6.98
C GLU A 60 -17.02 2.15 5.97
N ALA A 61 -16.12 2.83 5.25
CA ALA A 61 -15.20 2.19 4.32
C ALA A 61 -14.19 1.27 5.01
N PHE A 62 -13.71 1.62 6.21
CA PHE A 62 -12.85 0.71 6.99
C PHE A 62 -13.60 -0.58 7.36
N VAL A 63 -14.86 -0.46 7.78
CA VAL A 63 -15.71 -1.62 8.10
C VAL A 63 -15.96 -2.46 6.86
N ALA A 64 -16.38 -1.83 5.75
CA ALA A 64 -16.67 -2.52 4.49
C ALA A 64 -15.42 -3.20 3.87
N ALA A 65 -14.24 -2.63 4.09
CA ALA A 65 -12.98 -3.21 3.63
C ALA A 65 -12.41 -4.28 4.58
N GLU A 66 -13.03 -4.50 5.73
CA GLU A 66 -12.51 -5.36 6.81
C GLU A 66 -11.08 -4.96 7.23
N VAL A 67 -10.84 -3.64 7.34
CA VAL A 67 -9.55 -3.07 7.74
C VAL A 67 -9.70 -2.38 9.08
N ARG A 68 -8.85 -2.73 10.04
CA ARG A 68 -8.83 -2.05 11.34
C ARG A 68 -8.34 -0.60 11.19
N PRO A 69 -9.10 0.40 11.61
CA PRO A 69 -8.68 1.81 11.52
C PRO A 69 -7.44 2.15 12.35
N GLU A 70 -7.13 1.33 13.37
CA GLU A 70 -5.93 1.42 14.22
C GLU A 70 -4.68 0.83 13.57
N ALA A 71 -4.82 0.06 12.48
CA ALA A 71 -3.67 -0.55 11.82
C ALA A 71 -2.70 0.52 11.29
N ARG A 72 -1.43 0.16 11.12
CA ARG A 72 -0.45 1.00 10.41
C ARG A 72 -0.38 0.58 8.94
N ALA A 73 0.10 1.47 8.09
CA ALA A 73 0.20 1.21 6.65
C ALA A 73 1.02 -0.04 6.31
N GLU A 74 2.08 -0.30 7.07
CA GLU A 74 2.97 -1.47 6.92
C GLU A 74 2.36 -2.79 7.41
N GLU A 75 1.22 -2.75 8.10
CA GLU A 75 0.50 -3.94 8.57
C GLU A 75 -0.53 -4.45 7.55
N LEU A 76 -0.80 -3.68 6.49
CA LEU A 76 -1.73 -4.06 5.42
C LEU A 76 -0.99 -4.76 4.29
N ASP A 77 -1.57 -5.87 3.81
CA ASP A 77 -1.20 -6.47 2.53
C ASP A 77 -1.87 -5.73 1.35
N LEU A 78 -1.47 -6.10 0.13
CA LEU A 78 -2.00 -5.49 -1.09
C LEU A 78 -3.51 -5.69 -1.26
N ALA A 79 -4.05 -6.83 -0.80
CA ALA A 79 -5.47 -7.15 -0.92
C ALA A 79 -6.33 -6.28 0.02
N ALA A 80 -5.85 -6.02 1.24
CA ALA A 80 -6.48 -5.10 2.19
C ALA A 80 -6.49 -3.66 1.66
N TRP A 81 -5.39 -3.21 1.05
CA TRP A 81 -5.36 -1.91 0.37
C TRP A 81 -6.35 -1.84 -0.79
N ALA A 82 -6.47 -2.92 -1.58
CA ALA A 82 -7.43 -2.98 -2.68
C ALA A 82 -8.89 -2.95 -2.20
N ARG A 83 -9.23 -3.70 -1.13
CA ARG A 83 -10.56 -3.62 -0.51
C ARG A 83 -10.85 -2.20 -0.02
N LEU A 84 -9.90 -1.55 0.62
CA LEU A 84 -10.06 -0.17 1.10
C LEU A 84 -10.27 0.83 -0.04
N ALA A 85 -9.55 0.66 -1.16
CA ALA A 85 -9.74 1.48 -2.35
C ALA A 85 -11.14 1.29 -2.97
N ARG A 86 -11.66 0.06 -3.00
CA ARG A 86 -13.02 -0.24 -3.49
C ARG A 86 -14.11 0.33 -2.59
N SER A 87 -13.93 0.22 -1.28
CA SER A 87 -14.90 0.70 -0.28
C SER A 87 -14.88 2.23 -0.10
N SER A 88 -13.87 2.91 -0.61
CA SER A 88 -13.74 4.37 -0.55
C SER A 88 -13.36 4.91 -1.94
N PRO A 89 -14.29 4.90 -2.92
CA PRO A 89 -14.02 5.45 -4.24
C PRO A 89 -13.70 6.95 -4.16
N ALA A 90 -12.90 7.44 -5.10
CA ALA A 90 -12.72 8.89 -5.24
C ALA A 90 -14.10 9.53 -5.47
N GLY A 91 -14.39 10.64 -4.78
CA GLY A 91 -15.60 11.42 -5.06
C GLY A 91 -15.65 11.76 -6.55
N ALA A 92 -16.84 11.63 -7.14
CA ALA A 92 -17.12 12.16 -8.47
C ALA A 92 -16.88 13.67 -8.52
#